data_AF-A0A1A6C6G1-F1
#
_entry.id   AF-A0A1A6C6G1-F1
#
_cell.length_a   1.000
_cell.length_b   1.000
_cell.length_c   1.000
_cell.angle_alpha   90.00
_cell.angle_beta   90.00
_cell.angle_gamma   90.00
#
_symmetry.space_group_name_H-M   'P 1'
#
loop_
_entity.id
_entity.type
_entity.pdbx_description
1 polymer ?
#
loop_
_entity_poly.entity_id
_entity_poly.type
_entity_poly.pdbx_seq_one_letter_code
_entity_poly.pdbx_strand_id
1 'polypeptide(L)'
;MSNPTPPNALAELGQSIWLDYIRRDLMSSGELQRMVSQEGLRGMTSNPAIFDKALSEGGLYDAALVEAYRSDPQLTPQELFFALAVEDIRAAADHFADVYRASGRRDGFVSLEVSPELAHDADATVNEALALHNRVNRANVMIKVPATRAGLQAIRHLTEAGISINVTLLFSVSRYAEVVEAYLDGLEARLDRGLALGGISSVASFFVSRVDSLIDDRLAEHPAPEAQALQGRAAIANAQLAYAHFLVVAESPRWRRLAEAGANPQRLLWASTSTKNPDYPPLLYVDELVGAQTVNTLPPATYRALLQRGQAPVATLPGDVDAAREAVSRLAEFGIDLPAVTDRLESDGVAAFADAFQHLLGGIAARLDRIKADA
;
A
#
# COMPACT_ATOMS: atom_id res chain seq x y z
N MET A 1 6.25 6.78 -33.40
CA MET A 1 5.62 6.34 -32.14
C MET A 1 6.35 7.04 -31.03
N SER A 2 5.67 7.82 -30.20
CA SER A 2 6.27 8.42 -29.00
C SER A 2 6.79 7.31 -28.09
N ASN A 3 7.95 7.49 -27.46
CA ASN A 3 8.45 6.54 -26.47
C ASN A 3 7.39 6.35 -25.37
N PRO A 4 7.21 5.11 -24.84
CA PRO A 4 6.29 4.88 -23.74
C PRO A 4 6.70 5.75 -22.55
N THR A 5 5.71 6.27 -21.82
CA THR A 5 5.95 6.97 -20.56
C THR A 5 6.60 6.01 -19.55
N PRO A 6 7.38 6.50 -18.58
CA PRO A 6 8.04 5.63 -17.60
C PRO A 6 7.11 4.65 -16.87
N PRO A 7 5.88 5.00 -16.45
CA PRO A 7 4.95 4.03 -15.87
C PRO A 7 4.51 2.93 -16.85
N ASN A 8 4.32 3.26 -18.13
CA ASN A 8 3.99 2.28 -19.15
C ASN A 8 5.17 1.35 -19.46
N ALA A 9 6.40 1.88 -19.51
CA ALA A 9 7.60 1.07 -19.67
C ALA A 9 7.81 0.10 -18.48
N LEU A 10 7.54 0.53 -17.23
CA LEU A 10 7.55 -0.37 -16.07
C LEU A 10 6.46 -1.43 -16.16
N ALA A 11 5.27 -1.09 -16.67
CA ALA A 11 4.19 -2.05 -16.86
C ALA A 11 4.54 -3.13 -17.91
N GLU A 12 5.31 -2.79 -18.95
CA GLU A 12 5.87 -3.77 -19.91
C GLU A 12 6.85 -4.74 -19.24
N LEU A 13 7.56 -4.30 -18.20
CA LEU A 13 8.40 -5.15 -17.33
C LEU A 13 7.60 -5.91 -16.26
N GLY A 14 6.27 -5.74 -16.23
CA GLY A 14 5.36 -6.40 -15.29
C GLY A 14 5.24 -5.72 -13.93
N GLN A 15 5.70 -4.48 -13.79
CA GLN A 15 5.52 -3.67 -12.57
C GLN A 15 4.50 -2.54 -12.78
N SER A 16 3.45 -2.51 -11.95
CA SER A 16 2.45 -1.44 -12.00
C SER A 16 2.84 -0.26 -11.10
N ILE A 17 2.69 0.97 -11.60
CA ILE A 17 2.86 2.19 -10.78
C ILE A 17 1.52 2.66 -10.25
N TRP A 18 1.44 2.80 -8.93
CA TRP A 18 0.31 3.37 -8.21
C TRP A 18 0.70 4.71 -7.57
N LEU A 19 -0.30 5.53 -7.27
CA LEU A 19 -0.11 6.81 -6.58
C LEU A 19 -0.40 6.64 -5.08
N ASP A 20 0.54 7.04 -4.24
CA ASP A 20 0.39 7.09 -2.77
C ASP A 20 -0.14 8.46 -2.34
N TYR A 21 -1.35 8.77 -2.82
CA TYR A 21 -2.02 10.04 -2.60
C TYR A 21 -3.48 9.96 -2.99
N ILE A 22 -4.37 10.64 -2.26
CA ILE A 22 -5.74 10.88 -2.66
C ILE A 22 -6.15 12.27 -2.16
N ARG A 23 -6.79 13.05 -3.04
CA ARG A 23 -7.38 14.35 -2.66
C ARG A 23 -8.52 14.66 -3.61
N ARG A 24 -9.62 15.19 -3.06
CA ARG A 24 -10.86 15.47 -3.82
C ARG A 24 -10.66 16.25 -5.12
N ASP A 25 -9.78 17.24 -5.12
CA ASP A 25 -9.53 18.07 -6.31
C ASP A 25 -8.75 17.35 -7.42
N LEU A 26 -8.03 16.27 -7.11
CA LEU A 26 -7.34 15.45 -8.10
C LEU A 26 -8.35 14.77 -9.04
N MET A 27 -9.49 14.35 -8.49
CA MET A 27 -10.61 13.80 -9.26
C MET A 27 -11.37 14.90 -10.01
N SER A 28 -11.71 16.02 -9.35
CA SER A 28 -12.57 17.04 -9.95
C SER A 28 -11.88 17.92 -11.01
N SER A 29 -10.54 18.06 -10.96
CA SER A 29 -9.78 18.88 -11.91
C SER A 29 -9.48 18.19 -13.25
N GLY A 30 -9.72 16.87 -13.34
CA GLY A 30 -9.30 16.05 -14.48
C GLY A 30 -7.82 15.64 -14.45
N GLU A 31 -7.06 16.04 -13.42
CA GLU A 31 -5.66 15.64 -13.26
C GLU A 31 -5.52 14.12 -13.11
N LEU A 32 -6.35 13.47 -12.29
CA LEU A 32 -6.33 12.00 -12.15
C LEU A 32 -6.57 11.32 -13.51
N GLN A 33 -7.56 11.79 -14.26
CA GLN A 33 -7.89 11.25 -15.58
C GLN A 33 -6.70 11.36 -16.54
N ARG A 34 -5.96 12.48 -16.49
CA ARG A 34 -4.75 12.71 -17.28
C ARG A 34 -3.64 11.72 -16.87
N MET A 35 -3.39 11.53 -15.58
CA MET A 35 -2.39 10.58 -15.07
C MET A 35 -2.70 9.14 -15.51
N VAL A 36 -3.98 8.74 -15.45
CA VAL A 36 -4.42 7.41 -15.88
C VAL A 36 -4.29 7.25 -17.40
N SER A 37 -4.88 8.15 -18.19
CA SER A 37 -5.01 7.96 -19.63
C SER A 37 -3.76 8.31 -20.44
N GLN A 38 -2.92 9.24 -19.95
CA GLN A 38 -1.78 9.75 -20.70
C GLN A 38 -0.43 9.31 -20.11
N GLU A 39 -0.34 9.14 -18.79
CA GLU A 39 0.92 8.80 -18.13
C GLU A 39 1.06 7.32 -17.78
N GLY A 40 -0.05 6.57 -17.74
CA GLY A 40 -0.04 5.12 -17.47
C GLY A 40 -0.17 4.75 -15.99
N LEU A 41 -0.74 5.63 -15.17
CA LEU A 41 -1.03 5.34 -13.76
C LEU A 41 -2.04 4.19 -13.64
N ARG A 42 -1.77 3.22 -12.77
CA ARG A 42 -2.51 1.93 -12.71
C ARG A 42 -3.23 1.65 -11.41
N GLY A 43 -3.20 2.57 -10.44
CA GLY A 43 -3.92 2.43 -9.19
C GLY A 43 -3.55 3.53 -8.22
N MET A 44 -4.17 3.50 -7.04
CA MET A 44 -4.00 4.52 -6.04
C MET A 44 -4.21 3.97 -4.63
N THR A 45 -3.51 4.53 -3.67
CA THR A 45 -3.61 4.16 -2.25
C THR A 45 -3.93 5.38 -1.41
N SER A 46 -4.64 5.15 -0.31
CA SER A 46 -4.88 6.13 0.73
C SER A 46 -4.37 5.61 2.08
N ASN A 47 -4.26 6.52 3.03
CA ASN A 47 -4.04 6.24 4.45
C ASN A 47 -4.55 7.45 5.26
N PRO A 48 -4.78 7.30 6.58
CA PRO A 48 -5.25 8.38 7.43
C PRO A 48 -4.44 9.68 7.35
N ALA A 49 -3.10 9.60 7.27
CA ALA A 49 -2.25 10.78 7.21
C ALA A 49 -2.39 11.58 5.90
N ILE A 50 -2.71 10.92 4.78
CA ILE A 50 -3.03 11.59 3.51
C ILE A 50 -4.33 12.39 3.65
N PHE A 51 -5.34 11.80 4.29
CA PHE A 51 -6.62 12.46 4.53
C PHE A 51 -6.52 13.58 5.56
N ASP A 52 -5.73 13.41 6.62
CA ASP A 52 -5.49 14.43 7.64
C ASP A 52 -5.07 15.75 7.01
N LYS A 53 -4.02 15.74 6.18
CA LYS A 53 -3.58 16.95 5.48
C LYS A 53 -4.68 17.55 4.60
N ALA A 54 -5.47 16.72 3.93
CA ALA A 54 -6.50 17.20 3.01
C ALA A 54 -7.75 17.77 3.73
N LEU A 55 -8.12 17.21 4.88
CA LEU A 55 -9.32 17.56 5.64
C LEU A 55 -9.06 18.62 6.72
N SER A 56 -7.88 18.58 7.34
CA SER A 56 -7.47 19.50 8.39
C SER A 56 -6.87 20.80 7.82
N GLU A 57 -6.29 20.76 6.62
CA GLU A 57 -5.65 21.93 5.98
C GLU A 57 -6.46 22.41 4.75
N GLY A 58 -7.06 23.59 4.87
CA GLY A 58 -7.78 24.26 3.78
C GLY A 58 -9.31 24.15 3.85
N GLY A 59 -9.99 24.60 2.80
CA GLY A 59 -11.47 24.65 2.72
C GLY A 59 -12.09 23.63 1.76
N LEU A 60 -11.30 22.67 1.27
CA LEU A 60 -11.71 21.76 0.19
C LEU A 60 -12.93 20.89 0.55
N TYR A 61 -13.06 20.53 1.83
CA TYR A 61 -14.15 19.68 2.33
C TYR A 61 -15.24 20.45 3.09
N ASP A 62 -15.12 21.77 3.24
CA ASP A 62 -16.03 22.56 4.08
C ASP A 62 -17.49 22.41 3.67
N ALA A 63 -17.78 22.54 2.37
CA ALA A 63 -19.14 22.41 1.87
C ALA A 63 -19.71 21.00 2.12
N ALA A 64 -18.89 19.96 1.98
CA ALA A 64 -19.32 18.58 2.20
C ALA A 64 -19.48 18.25 3.69
N LEU A 65 -18.62 18.80 4.56
CA LEU A 65 -18.77 18.71 6.01
C LEU A 65 -20.06 19.39 6.47
N VAL A 66 -20.36 20.58 5.96
CA VAL A 66 -21.62 21.29 6.25
C VAL A 66 -22.83 20.49 5.78
N GLU A 67 -22.79 19.95 4.56
CA GLU A 67 -23.90 19.18 4.00
C GLU A 67 -24.16 17.88 4.75
N ALA A 68 -23.09 17.13 5.06
CA ALA A 68 -23.20 15.91 5.85
C ALA A 68 -23.71 16.19 7.27
N TYR A 69 -23.23 17.26 7.91
CA TYR A 69 -23.72 17.70 9.22
C TYR A 69 -25.21 18.09 9.20
N ARG A 70 -25.65 18.82 8.16
CA ARG A 70 -27.08 19.19 8.00
C ARG A 70 -27.97 17.98 7.77
N SER A 71 -27.45 16.97 7.06
CA SER A 71 -28.16 15.74 6.77
C SER A 71 -28.35 14.88 8.02
N ASP A 72 -27.31 14.79 8.87
CA ASP A 72 -27.38 14.10 10.16
C ASP A 72 -26.47 14.78 11.20
N PRO A 73 -27.05 15.61 12.10
CA PRO A 73 -26.29 16.30 13.15
C PRO A 73 -25.69 15.37 14.22
N GLN A 74 -26.05 14.09 14.24
CA GLN A 74 -25.57 13.12 15.23
C GLN A 74 -24.31 12.36 14.80
N LEU A 75 -23.86 12.56 13.54
CA LEU A 75 -22.65 11.91 13.04
C LEU A 75 -21.44 12.26 13.90
N THR A 76 -20.72 11.22 14.29
CA THR A 76 -19.41 11.34 14.93
C THR A 76 -18.37 11.83 13.92
N PRO A 77 -17.24 12.41 14.37
CA PRO A 77 -16.14 12.77 13.48
C PRO A 77 -15.64 11.61 12.61
N GLN A 78 -15.66 10.38 13.14
CA GLN A 78 -15.24 9.18 12.41
C GLN A 78 -16.25 8.78 11.32
N GLU A 79 -17.55 8.80 11.62
CA GLU A 79 -18.57 8.52 10.60
C GLU A 79 -18.52 9.54 9.47
N LEU A 80 -18.31 10.81 9.81
CA LEU A 80 -18.17 11.90 8.86
C LEU A 80 -16.91 11.74 8.00
N PHE A 81 -15.77 11.40 8.62
CA PHE A 81 -14.55 11.06 7.89
C PHE A 81 -14.83 9.96 6.86
N PHE A 82 -15.39 8.82 7.29
CA PHE A 82 -15.63 7.72 6.37
C PHE A 82 -16.68 8.04 5.32
N ALA A 83 -17.66 8.91 5.59
CA ALA A 83 -18.59 9.37 4.57
C ALA A 83 -17.86 10.09 3.43
N LEU A 84 -16.98 11.05 3.77
CA LEU A 84 -16.19 11.80 2.80
C LEU A 84 -15.15 10.92 2.08
N ALA A 85 -14.45 10.07 2.82
CA ALA A 85 -13.47 9.15 2.25
C ALA A 85 -14.12 8.17 1.27
N VAL A 86 -15.31 7.63 1.58
CA VAL A 86 -16.04 6.73 0.69
C VAL A 86 -16.42 7.41 -0.62
N GLU A 87 -16.83 8.69 -0.58
CA GLU A 87 -17.12 9.46 -1.80
C GLU A 87 -15.89 9.61 -2.68
N ASP A 88 -14.76 10.01 -2.09
CA ASP A 88 -13.52 10.23 -2.83
C ASP A 88 -12.97 8.92 -3.42
N ILE A 89 -13.04 7.83 -2.65
CA ILE A 89 -12.63 6.50 -3.10
C ILE A 89 -13.52 6.00 -4.23
N ARG A 90 -14.84 6.23 -4.16
CA ARG A 90 -15.77 5.90 -5.25
C ARG A 90 -15.43 6.65 -6.52
N ALA A 91 -15.23 7.97 -6.43
CA ALA A 91 -14.89 8.80 -7.57
C ALA A 91 -13.56 8.35 -8.20
N ALA A 92 -12.55 8.09 -7.39
CA ALA A 92 -11.28 7.59 -7.87
C ALA A 92 -11.40 6.20 -8.52
N ALA A 93 -12.16 5.29 -7.91
CA ALA A 93 -12.41 3.96 -8.46
C ALA A 93 -13.09 4.04 -9.84
N ASP A 94 -13.99 5.00 -10.05
CA ASP A 94 -14.63 5.23 -11.34
C ASP A 94 -13.63 5.68 -12.42
N HIS A 95 -12.64 6.51 -12.09
CA HIS A 95 -11.55 6.87 -13.02
C HIS A 95 -10.67 5.69 -13.43
N PHE A 96 -10.51 4.70 -12.55
CA PHE A 96 -9.72 3.50 -12.81
C PHE A 96 -10.52 2.33 -13.41
N ALA A 97 -11.83 2.48 -13.62
CA ALA A 97 -12.70 1.38 -14.05
C ALA A 97 -12.27 0.74 -15.39
N ASP A 98 -11.80 1.56 -16.34
CA ASP A 98 -11.28 1.06 -17.63
C ASP A 98 -9.97 0.30 -17.47
N VAL A 99 -9.04 0.80 -16.63
CA VAL A 99 -7.80 0.09 -16.32
C VAL A 99 -8.09 -1.25 -15.64
N TYR A 100 -9.06 -1.27 -14.72
CA TYR A 100 -9.48 -2.49 -14.05
C TYR A 100 -10.04 -3.52 -15.03
N ARG A 101 -10.92 -3.13 -15.95
CA ARG A 101 -11.44 -4.03 -16.98
C ARG A 101 -10.35 -4.49 -17.94
N ALA A 102 -9.56 -3.57 -18.49
CA ALA A 102 -8.55 -3.86 -19.52
C ALA A 102 -7.39 -4.72 -19.00
N SER A 103 -7.04 -4.58 -17.72
CA SER A 103 -5.97 -5.38 -17.09
C SER A 103 -6.40 -6.80 -16.71
N GLY A 104 -7.67 -7.16 -16.92
CA GLY A 104 -8.24 -8.42 -16.44
C GLY A 104 -8.38 -8.45 -14.92
N ARG A 105 -8.77 -7.32 -14.32
CA ARG A 105 -8.94 -7.13 -12.85
C ARG A 105 -7.64 -7.24 -12.05
N ARG A 106 -6.50 -6.99 -12.71
CA ARG A 106 -5.17 -7.02 -12.07
C ARG A 106 -4.72 -5.63 -11.62
N ASP A 107 -5.08 -4.58 -12.34
CA ASP A 107 -4.79 -3.19 -11.98
C ASP A 107 -6.08 -2.39 -11.84
N GLY A 108 -5.97 -1.06 -11.71
CA GLY A 108 -7.09 -0.14 -11.60
C GLY A 108 -7.71 -0.10 -10.20
N PHE A 109 -6.95 -0.46 -9.17
CA PHE A 109 -7.45 -0.50 -7.80
C PHE A 109 -7.27 0.82 -7.05
N VAL A 110 -8.21 1.10 -6.16
CA VAL A 110 -8.11 2.16 -5.16
C VAL A 110 -8.22 1.57 -3.76
N SER A 111 -7.25 1.86 -2.88
CA SER A 111 -7.25 1.32 -1.52
C SER A 111 -7.85 2.28 -0.49
N LEU A 112 -8.75 1.78 0.36
CA LEU A 112 -9.29 2.46 1.54
C LEU A 112 -8.90 1.67 2.80
N GLU A 113 -8.29 2.34 3.76
CA GLU A 113 -7.84 1.72 5.02
C GLU A 113 -8.96 1.69 6.06
N VAL A 114 -9.02 0.60 6.84
CA VAL A 114 -9.79 0.53 8.08
C VAL A 114 -9.23 1.51 9.13
N SER A 115 -9.96 1.76 10.20
CA SER A 115 -9.48 2.52 11.35
C SER A 115 -8.22 1.86 11.92
N PRO A 116 -7.10 2.60 12.06
CA PRO A 116 -5.87 2.08 12.66
C PRO A 116 -6.05 1.61 14.11
N GLU A 117 -7.07 2.10 14.81
CA GLU A 117 -7.38 1.69 16.18
C GLU A 117 -7.79 0.21 16.28
N LEU A 118 -8.23 -0.38 15.17
CA LEU A 118 -8.65 -1.77 15.09
C LEU A 118 -7.48 -2.72 14.76
N ALA A 119 -6.25 -2.21 14.64
CA ALA A 119 -5.10 -3.00 14.21
C ALA A 119 -4.80 -4.24 15.08
N HIS A 120 -5.33 -4.32 16.30
CA HIS A 120 -5.18 -5.47 17.20
C HIS A 120 -6.49 -6.23 17.47
N ASP A 121 -7.58 -5.90 16.77
CA ASP A 121 -8.89 -6.55 16.88
C ASP A 121 -9.32 -7.09 15.51
N ALA A 122 -9.23 -8.42 15.35
CA ALA A 122 -9.52 -9.09 14.09
C ALA A 122 -11.00 -8.98 13.69
N ASP A 123 -11.92 -9.18 14.65
CA ASP A 123 -13.35 -9.20 14.37
C ASP A 123 -13.86 -7.79 14.04
N ALA A 124 -13.41 -6.79 14.79
CA ALA A 124 -13.74 -5.40 14.50
C ALA A 124 -13.19 -4.96 13.13
N THR A 125 -11.94 -5.35 12.80
CA THR A 125 -11.35 -5.10 11.48
C THR A 125 -12.18 -5.73 10.36
N VAL A 126 -12.60 -6.99 10.50
CA VAL A 126 -13.42 -7.67 9.48
C VAL A 126 -14.77 -6.96 9.29
N ASN A 127 -15.43 -6.60 10.39
CA ASN A 127 -16.73 -5.93 10.35
C ASN A 127 -16.65 -4.57 9.66
N GLU A 128 -15.66 -3.75 10.01
CA GLU A 128 -15.46 -2.44 9.39
C GLU A 128 -15.06 -2.58 7.91
N ALA A 129 -14.16 -3.50 7.59
CA ALA A 129 -13.75 -3.76 6.21
C ALA A 129 -14.94 -4.15 5.31
N LEU A 130 -15.81 -5.05 5.77
CA LEU A 130 -17.03 -5.43 5.03
C LEU A 130 -17.99 -4.24 4.89
N ALA A 131 -18.18 -3.45 5.96
CA ALA A 131 -19.02 -2.27 5.92
C ALA A 131 -18.49 -1.22 4.94
N LEU A 132 -17.20 -0.92 4.97
CA LEU A 132 -16.55 0.03 4.06
C LEU A 132 -16.60 -0.46 2.62
N HIS A 133 -16.29 -1.73 2.36
CA HIS A 133 -16.37 -2.29 1.01
C HIS A 133 -17.79 -2.16 0.44
N ASN A 134 -18.81 -2.51 1.22
CA ASN A 134 -20.21 -2.37 0.83
C ASN A 134 -20.64 -0.91 0.63
N ARG A 135 -20.16 -0.01 1.49
CA ARG A 135 -20.39 1.43 1.35
C ARG A 135 -19.72 1.97 0.10
N VAL A 136 -18.52 1.55 -0.26
CA VAL A 136 -17.87 2.01 -1.50
C VAL A 136 -18.57 1.42 -2.73
N ASN A 137 -18.96 0.14 -2.71
CA ASN A 137 -19.72 -0.51 -3.77
C ASN A 137 -19.09 -0.34 -5.17
N ARG A 138 -17.80 -0.69 -5.27
CA ARG A 138 -17.04 -0.76 -6.53
C ARG A 138 -16.14 -1.99 -6.52
N ALA A 139 -16.10 -2.71 -7.64
CA ALA A 139 -15.36 -3.97 -7.74
C ALA A 139 -13.82 -3.81 -7.70
N ASN A 140 -13.34 -2.59 -7.99
CA ASN A 140 -11.92 -2.26 -8.04
C ASN A 140 -11.45 -1.49 -6.79
N VAL A 141 -12.05 -1.80 -5.64
CA VAL A 141 -11.62 -1.25 -4.35
C VAL A 141 -10.97 -2.34 -3.52
N MET A 142 -9.85 -1.97 -2.90
CA MET A 142 -9.19 -2.80 -1.91
C MET A 142 -9.43 -2.22 -0.53
N ILE A 143 -9.75 -3.09 0.43
CA ILE A 143 -9.65 -2.69 1.84
C ILE A 143 -8.22 -2.91 2.30
N LYS A 144 -7.66 -1.88 2.91
CA LYS A 144 -6.29 -1.90 3.39
C LYS A 144 -6.27 -2.28 4.87
N VAL A 145 -5.50 -3.32 5.20
CA VAL A 145 -5.45 -3.94 6.55
C VAL A 145 -3.98 -4.10 6.97
N PRO A 146 -3.58 -3.61 8.16
CA PRO A 146 -2.24 -3.82 8.69
C PRO A 146 -1.88 -5.30 8.84
N ALA A 147 -0.62 -5.66 8.58
CA ALA A 147 -0.08 -7.02 8.72
C ALA A 147 0.24 -7.40 10.18
N THR A 148 -0.51 -6.87 11.16
CA THR A 148 -0.38 -7.31 12.55
C THR A 148 -0.89 -8.74 12.70
N ARG A 149 -0.59 -9.40 13.83
CA ARG A 149 -1.11 -10.75 14.11
C ARG A 149 -2.64 -10.85 14.04
N ALA A 150 -3.36 -9.84 14.53
CA ALA A 150 -4.81 -9.77 14.41
C ALA A 150 -5.25 -9.50 12.95
N GLY A 151 -4.51 -8.62 12.27
CA GLY A 151 -4.70 -8.34 10.85
C GLY A 151 -4.57 -9.57 9.96
N LEU A 152 -3.65 -10.50 10.24
CA LEU A 152 -3.54 -11.78 9.52
C LEU A 152 -4.82 -12.60 9.57
N GLN A 153 -5.48 -12.66 10.74
CA GLN A 153 -6.77 -13.35 10.90
C GLN A 153 -7.85 -12.64 10.09
N ALA A 154 -7.89 -11.32 10.12
CA ALA A 154 -8.82 -10.53 9.33
C ALA A 154 -8.60 -10.71 7.81
N ILE A 155 -7.34 -10.70 7.35
CA ILE A 155 -6.98 -10.91 5.94
C ILE A 155 -7.48 -12.26 5.43
N ARG A 156 -7.31 -13.33 6.21
CA ARG A 156 -7.84 -14.65 5.88
C ARG A 156 -9.37 -14.60 5.71
N HIS A 157 -10.10 -14.08 6.70
CA HIS A 157 -11.56 -14.01 6.67
C HIS A 157 -12.11 -13.14 5.54
N LEU A 158 -11.46 -11.99 5.26
CA LEU A 158 -11.87 -11.09 4.20
C LEU A 158 -11.59 -11.69 2.81
N THR A 159 -10.47 -12.39 2.65
CA THR A 159 -10.17 -13.13 1.42
C THR A 159 -11.20 -14.24 1.20
N GLU A 160 -11.55 -14.99 2.26
CA GLU A 160 -12.62 -16.00 2.20
C GLU A 160 -13.97 -15.39 1.79
N ALA A 161 -14.29 -14.20 2.32
CA ALA A 161 -15.49 -13.44 1.96
C ALA A 161 -15.48 -12.93 0.51
N GLY A 162 -14.32 -12.94 -0.16
CA GLY A 162 -14.15 -12.50 -1.55
C GLY A 162 -13.81 -11.02 -1.70
N ILE A 163 -13.29 -10.40 -0.65
CA ILE A 163 -12.86 -9.00 -0.65
C ILE A 163 -11.42 -8.90 -1.16
N SER A 164 -11.13 -7.92 -2.01
CA SER A 164 -9.76 -7.61 -2.43
C SER A 164 -9.04 -6.83 -1.33
N ILE A 165 -7.82 -7.22 -0.98
CA ILE A 165 -7.12 -6.71 0.20
C ILE A 165 -5.74 -6.14 -0.14
N ASN A 166 -5.48 -4.93 0.35
CA ASN A 166 -4.15 -4.34 0.41
C ASN A 166 -3.57 -4.55 1.82
N VAL A 167 -2.68 -5.51 1.97
CA VAL A 167 -2.00 -5.74 3.25
C VAL A 167 -0.93 -4.67 3.45
N THR A 168 -0.88 -4.01 4.61
CA THR A 168 0.05 -2.88 4.85
C THR A 168 0.88 -3.03 6.11
N LEU A 169 1.80 -2.08 6.36
CA LEU A 169 2.76 -2.13 7.47
C LEU A 169 3.58 -3.43 7.50
N LEU A 170 4.02 -3.89 6.33
CA LEU A 170 4.81 -5.10 6.18
C LEU A 170 6.30 -4.74 6.04
N PHE A 171 7.14 -5.22 6.96
CA PHE A 171 8.56 -4.85 7.02
C PHE A 171 9.53 -6.04 6.95
N SER A 172 9.07 -7.25 7.25
CA SER A 172 9.91 -8.45 7.32
C SER A 172 9.44 -9.54 6.37
N VAL A 173 10.41 -10.33 5.88
CA VAL A 173 10.13 -11.51 5.05
C VAL A 173 9.36 -12.58 5.83
N SER A 174 9.61 -12.71 7.14
CA SER A 174 8.88 -13.64 8.01
C SER A 174 7.39 -13.26 8.11
N ARG A 175 7.09 -11.98 8.36
CA ARG A 175 5.70 -11.52 8.36
C ARG A 175 5.08 -11.64 6.96
N TYR A 176 5.86 -11.44 5.91
CA TYR A 176 5.34 -11.60 4.54
C TYR A 176 4.92 -13.04 4.27
N ALA A 177 5.71 -14.02 4.70
CA ALA A 177 5.33 -15.42 4.61
C ALA A 177 4.01 -15.70 5.34
N GLU A 178 3.82 -15.16 6.55
CA GLU A 178 2.55 -15.31 7.28
C GLU A 178 1.35 -14.64 6.57
N VAL A 179 1.57 -13.50 5.92
CA VAL A 179 0.56 -12.82 5.08
C VAL A 179 0.17 -13.69 3.88
N VAL A 180 1.15 -14.32 3.23
CA VAL A 180 0.89 -15.25 2.13
C VAL A 180 0.09 -16.45 2.61
N GLU A 181 0.45 -17.05 3.75
CA GLU A 181 -0.30 -18.16 4.33
C GLU A 181 -1.76 -17.78 4.61
N ALA A 182 -2.02 -16.61 5.22
CA ALA A 182 -3.38 -16.13 5.45
C ALA A 182 -4.19 -15.94 4.14
N TYR A 183 -3.54 -15.46 3.08
CA TYR A 183 -4.17 -15.29 1.77
C TYR A 183 -4.51 -16.65 1.12
N LEU A 184 -3.57 -17.58 1.11
CA LEU A 184 -3.78 -18.93 0.57
C LEU A 184 -4.87 -19.67 1.34
N ASP A 185 -4.85 -19.62 2.68
CA ASP A 185 -5.87 -20.20 3.54
C ASP A 185 -7.27 -19.65 3.24
N GLY A 186 -7.38 -18.32 3.05
CA GLY A 186 -8.66 -17.68 2.73
C GLY A 186 -9.20 -18.08 1.35
N LEU A 187 -8.32 -18.20 0.35
CA LEU A 187 -8.68 -18.69 -0.98
C LEU A 187 -9.13 -20.16 -0.94
N GLU A 188 -8.40 -21.01 -0.21
CA GLU A 188 -8.75 -22.43 -0.06
C GLU A 188 -10.09 -22.61 0.65
N ALA A 189 -10.30 -21.91 1.78
CA ALA A 189 -11.57 -21.96 2.51
C ALA A 189 -12.76 -21.55 1.62
N ARG A 190 -12.56 -20.54 0.76
CA ARG A 190 -13.56 -20.11 -0.21
C ARG A 190 -13.81 -21.15 -1.29
N LEU A 191 -12.74 -21.75 -1.83
CA LEU A 191 -12.83 -22.78 -2.86
C LEU A 191 -13.54 -24.04 -2.35
N ASP A 192 -13.24 -24.46 -1.11
CA ASP A 192 -13.85 -25.62 -0.47
C ASP A 192 -15.36 -25.42 -0.23
N ARG A 193 -15.81 -24.17 -0.15
CA ARG A 193 -17.24 -23.79 -0.13
C ARG A 193 -17.87 -23.71 -1.52
N GLY A 194 -17.14 -24.02 -2.59
CA GLY A 194 -17.60 -23.95 -3.98
C GLY A 194 -17.81 -22.53 -4.51
N LEU A 195 -17.24 -21.52 -3.85
CA LEU A 195 -17.35 -20.12 -4.25
C LEU A 195 -16.22 -19.75 -5.23
N ALA A 196 -16.53 -18.89 -6.20
CA ALA A 196 -15.55 -18.48 -7.21
C ALA A 196 -14.40 -17.65 -6.58
N LEU A 197 -13.17 -17.93 -7.01
CA LEU A 197 -11.97 -17.17 -6.63
C LEU A 197 -11.71 -15.98 -7.57
N GLY A 198 -12.25 -16.05 -8.79
CA GLY A 198 -12.07 -15.02 -9.80
C GLY A 198 -12.59 -13.65 -9.36
N GLY A 199 -11.73 -12.64 -9.43
CA GLY A 199 -12.04 -11.26 -9.02
C GLY A 199 -11.55 -10.87 -7.63
N ILE A 200 -10.98 -11.81 -6.87
CA ILE A 200 -10.24 -11.51 -5.64
C ILE A 200 -8.81 -11.14 -6.05
N SER A 201 -8.35 -9.98 -5.62
CA SER A 201 -6.97 -9.54 -5.82
C SER A 201 -6.39 -9.09 -4.49
N SER A 202 -5.10 -9.35 -4.28
CA SER A 202 -4.40 -8.86 -3.09
C SER A 202 -3.03 -8.30 -3.44
N VAL A 203 -2.63 -7.27 -2.68
CA VAL A 203 -1.26 -6.76 -2.68
C VAL A 203 -0.69 -6.80 -1.27
N ALA A 204 0.61 -7.09 -1.15
CA ALA A 204 1.35 -7.04 0.10
C ALA A 204 2.30 -5.82 0.08
N SER A 205 1.86 -4.72 0.69
CA SER A 205 2.60 -3.45 0.77
C SER A 205 3.81 -3.56 1.69
N PHE A 206 4.93 -3.99 1.13
CA PHE A 206 6.23 -4.16 1.75
C PHE A 206 6.98 -2.81 1.79
N PHE A 207 7.23 -2.29 2.98
CA PHE A 207 7.82 -0.97 3.20
C PHE A 207 9.35 -1.03 3.05
N VAL A 208 9.88 -0.11 2.24
CA VAL A 208 11.31 -0.11 1.87
C VAL A 208 12.08 0.93 2.69
N SER A 209 11.92 2.22 2.40
CA SER A 209 12.83 3.25 2.92
C SER A 209 12.84 3.44 4.44
N ARG A 210 11.81 2.96 5.15
CA ARG A 210 11.76 3.02 6.62
C ARG A 210 12.81 2.12 7.29
N VAL A 211 13.22 1.04 6.63
CA VAL A 211 14.27 0.14 7.14
C VAL A 211 15.61 0.87 7.13
N ASP A 212 16.04 1.36 5.96
CA ASP A 212 17.28 2.13 5.80
C ASP A 212 17.29 3.36 6.72
N SER A 213 16.19 4.13 6.79
CA SER A 213 16.08 5.30 7.66
C SER A 213 16.31 5.01 9.15
N LEU A 214 16.09 3.76 9.60
CA LEU A 214 16.25 3.37 11.00
C LEU A 214 17.65 2.80 11.31
N ILE A 215 18.39 2.36 10.29
CA ILE A 215 19.66 1.65 10.50
C ILE A 215 20.88 2.31 9.84
N ASP A 216 20.68 3.19 8.85
CA ASP A 216 21.77 3.80 8.09
C ASP A 216 22.71 4.62 8.99
N ASP A 217 22.20 5.39 9.94
CA ASP A 217 23.05 6.16 10.89
C ASP A 217 24.00 5.22 11.67
N ARG A 218 23.47 4.06 12.09
CA ARG A 218 24.26 3.05 12.82
C ARG A 218 25.31 2.39 11.92
N LEU A 219 24.99 2.17 10.64
CA LEU A 219 25.92 1.64 9.64
C LEU A 219 27.01 2.66 9.29
N ALA A 220 26.66 3.95 9.21
CA ALA A 220 27.56 5.05 8.93
C ALA A 220 28.59 5.27 10.05
N GLU A 221 28.12 5.21 11.30
CA GLU A 221 28.97 5.38 12.50
C GLU A 221 29.87 4.17 12.79
N HIS A 222 29.60 3.02 12.17
CA HIS A 222 30.37 1.80 12.40
C HIS A 222 31.77 1.88 11.74
N PRO A 223 32.85 1.44 12.42
CA PRO A 223 34.22 1.57 11.90
C PRO A 223 34.56 0.63 10.74
N ALA A 224 33.78 -0.45 10.54
CA ALA A 224 34.01 -1.41 9.46
C ALA A 224 33.52 -0.83 8.11
N PRO A 225 34.38 -0.73 7.06
CA PRO A 225 33.97 -0.27 5.74
C PRO A 225 32.81 -1.08 5.13
N GLU A 226 32.73 -2.36 5.47
CA GLU A 226 31.67 -3.25 5.00
C GLU A 226 30.30 -2.92 5.60
N ALA A 227 30.26 -2.36 6.82
CA ALA A 227 29.02 -1.85 7.41
C ALA A 227 28.57 -0.59 6.67
N GLN A 228 29.50 0.33 6.41
CA GLN A 228 29.21 1.56 5.69
C GLN A 228 28.71 1.30 4.26
N ALA A 229 29.19 0.23 3.62
CA ALA A 229 28.75 -0.18 2.29
C ALA A 229 27.29 -0.70 2.23
N LEU A 230 26.68 -1.02 3.38
CA LEU A 230 25.27 -1.46 3.46
C LEU A 230 24.26 -0.30 3.54
N GLN A 231 24.74 0.93 3.74
CA GLN A 231 23.90 2.14 3.76
C GLN A 231 23.08 2.24 2.47
N GLY A 232 21.76 2.43 2.60
CA GLY A 232 20.84 2.50 1.46
C GLY A 232 20.71 1.20 0.66
N ARG A 233 21.23 0.06 1.16
CA ARG A 233 21.20 -1.25 0.48
C ARG A 233 20.45 -2.31 1.26
N ALA A 234 20.40 -2.19 2.59
CA ALA A 234 19.77 -3.18 3.46
C ALA A 234 18.26 -3.34 3.20
N ALA A 235 17.52 -2.25 3.00
CA ALA A 235 16.10 -2.31 2.64
C ALA A 235 15.85 -2.96 1.28
N ILE A 236 16.73 -2.70 0.30
CA ILE A 236 16.66 -3.31 -1.03
C ILE A 236 16.89 -4.82 -0.93
N ALA A 237 17.93 -5.23 -0.18
CA ALA A 237 18.22 -6.64 0.05
C ALA A 237 17.05 -7.36 0.75
N ASN A 238 16.44 -6.73 1.77
CA ASN A 238 15.25 -7.25 2.44
C ASN A 238 14.06 -7.42 1.47
N ALA A 239 13.81 -6.44 0.60
CA ALA A 239 12.77 -6.51 -0.43
C ALA A 239 13.06 -7.56 -1.51
N GLN A 240 14.32 -7.74 -1.91
CA GLN A 240 14.76 -8.81 -2.82
C GLN A 240 14.47 -10.20 -2.23
N LEU A 241 14.72 -10.40 -0.93
CA LEU A 241 14.38 -11.65 -0.24
C LEU A 241 12.87 -11.88 -0.15
N ALA A 242 12.07 -10.82 0.03
CA ALA A 242 10.61 -10.92 -0.06
C ALA A 242 10.16 -11.35 -1.46
N TYR A 243 10.73 -10.77 -2.51
CA TYR A 243 10.44 -11.16 -3.89
C TYR A 243 10.90 -12.60 -4.21
N ALA A 244 12.04 -13.04 -3.68
CA ALA A 244 12.46 -14.43 -3.78
C ALA A 244 11.46 -15.39 -3.12
N HIS A 245 10.90 -15.03 -1.97
CA HIS A 245 9.83 -15.81 -1.33
C HIS A 245 8.56 -15.85 -2.20
N PHE A 246 8.16 -14.72 -2.79
CA PHE A 246 7.03 -14.67 -3.74
C PHE A 246 7.21 -15.66 -4.91
N LEU A 247 8.39 -15.73 -5.49
CA LEU A 247 8.70 -16.67 -6.59
C LEU A 247 8.56 -18.13 -6.14
N VAL A 248 9.06 -18.47 -4.94
CA VAL A 248 8.91 -19.82 -4.37
C VAL A 248 7.44 -20.20 -4.19
N VAL A 249 6.62 -19.27 -3.69
CA VAL A 249 5.18 -19.48 -3.52
C VAL A 249 4.50 -19.67 -4.88
N ALA A 250 4.84 -18.86 -5.87
CA ALA A 250 4.30 -18.93 -7.23
C ALA A 250 4.61 -20.27 -7.94
N GLU A 251 5.66 -20.96 -7.53
CA GLU A 251 6.00 -22.29 -8.05
C GLU A 251 5.38 -23.44 -7.23
N SER A 252 4.80 -23.16 -6.06
CA SER A 252 4.28 -24.19 -5.17
C SER A 252 3.09 -24.95 -5.77
N PRO A 253 2.94 -26.27 -5.51
CA PRO A 253 1.75 -27.03 -5.91
C PRO A 253 0.45 -26.44 -5.34
N ARG A 254 0.53 -25.89 -4.12
CA ARG A 254 -0.58 -25.23 -3.44
C ARG A 254 -1.10 -24.04 -4.25
N TRP A 255 -0.20 -23.15 -4.68
CA TRP A 255 -0.56 -22.02 -5.52
C TRP A 255 -1.09 -22.45 -6.89
N ARG A 256 -0.44 -23.42 -7.55
CA ARG A 256 -0.89 -23.90 -8.88
C ARG A 256 -2.33 -24.37 -8.87
N ARG A 257 -2.75 -25.13 -7.84
CA ARG A 257 -4.14 -25.57 -7.67
C ARG A 257 -5.12 -24.39 -7.60
N LEU A 258 -4.78 -23.35 -6.83
CA LEU A 258 -5.63 -22.15 -6.69
C LEU A 258 -5.66 -21.31 -7.98
N ALA A 259 -4.51 -21.19 -8.66
CA ALA A 259 -4.41 -20.49 -9.93
C ALA A 259 -5.24 -21.18 -11.02
N GLU A 260 -5.22 -22.51 -11.09
CA GLU A 260 -6.08 -23.32 -11.98
C GLU A 260 -7.58 -23.12 -11.68
N ALA A 261 -7.93 -22.86 -10.42
CA ALA A 261 -9.28 -22.48 -9.99
C ALA A 261 -9.61 -20.98 -10.22
N GLY A 262 -8.71 -20.22 -10.84
CA GLY A 262 -8.93 -18.82 -11.23
C GLY A 262 -8.54 -17.78 -10.18
N ALA A 263 -7.72 -18.12 -9.17
CA ALA A 263 -7.18 -17.16 -8.22
C ALA A 263 -6.14 -16.22 -8.85
N ASN A 264 -6.03 -14.99 -8.34
CA ASN A 264 -4.96 -14.05 -8.68
C ASN A 264 -3.81 -14.13 -7.66
N PRO A 265 -2.54 -13.97 -8.07
CA PRO A 265 -1.43 -13.97 -7.12
C PRO A 265 -1.54 -12.74 -6.20
N GLN A 266 -1.14 -12.90 -4.93
CA GLN A 266 -0.90 -11.74 -4.06
C GLN A 266 0.43 -11.11 -4.47
N ARG A 267 0.35 -10.00 -5.21
CA ARG A 267 1.54 -9.29 -5.70
C ARG A 267 2.22 -8.55 -4.56
N LEU A 268 3.55 -8.52 -4.56
CA LEU A 268 4.27 -7.56 -3.72
C LEU A 268 4.02 -6.14 -4.22
N LEU A 269 3.76 -5.24 -3.28
CA LEU A 269 3.68 -3.81 -3.50
C LEU A 269 4.83 -3.15 -2.73
N TRP A 270 5.71 -2.45 -3.43
CA TRP A 270 6.76 -1.65 -2.79
C TRP A 270 6.15 -0.35 -2.29
N ALA A 271 6.14 -0.19 -0.97
CA ALA A 271 5.62 0.98 -0.27
C ALA A 271 6.76 1.77 0.37
N SER A 272 6.53 3.06 0.64
CA SER A 272 7.56 3.95 1.17
C SER A 272 8.84 3.90 0.31
N THR A 273 8.71 4.08 -1.00
CA THR A 273 9.81 4.04 -1.98
C THR A 273 10.36 5.41 -2.33
N SER A 274 10.02 6.44 -1.54
CA SER A 274 10.72 7.73 -1.60
C SER A 274 12.06 7.63 -0.87
N THR A 275 13.13 8.02 -1.56
CA THR A 275 14.45 8.22 -0.99
C THR A 275 14.41 9.28 0.10
N LYS A 276 14.91 8.96 1.29
CA LYS A 276 14.91 9.85 2.47
C LYS A 276 16.25 10.56 2.68
N ASN A 277 17.34 9.89 2.32
CA ASN A 277 18.68 10.46 2.39
C ASN A 277 18.95 11.29 1.12
N PRO A 278 19.29 12.58 1.23
CA PRO A 278 19.58 13.43 0.07
C PRO A 278 20.84 13.02 -0.72
N ASP A 279 21.73 12.22 -0.13
CA ASP A 279 22.93 11.71 -0.79
C ASP A 279 22.63 10.52 -1.72
N TYR A 280 21.43 9.94 -1.62
CA TYR A 280 21.00 8.83 -2.48
C TYR A 280 20.25 9.32 -3.72
N PRO A 281 20.29 8.57 -4.83
CA PRO A 281 19.48 8.88 -6.00
C PRO A 281 17.98 9.01 -5.65
N PRO A 282 17.25 9.99 -6.21
CA PRO A 282 15.85 10.24 -5.86
C PRO A 282 14.89 9.10 -6.25
N LEU A 283 15.33 8.22 -7.15
CA LEU A 283 14.61 7.04 -7.63
C LEU A 283 15.24 5.72 -7.17
N LEU A 284 16.16 5.73 -6.19
CA LEU A 284 16.90 4.55 -5.72
C LEU A 284 16.01 3.30 -5.58
N TYR A 285 14.97 3.38 -4.76
CA TYR A 285 14.09 2.23 -4.52
C TYR A 285 13.15 1.91 -5.69
N VAL A 286 12.91 2.86 -6.59
CA VAL A 286 12.11 2.62 -7.80
C VAL A 286 12.94 1.82 -8.81
N ASP A 287 14.20 2.18 -8.99
CA ASP A 287 15.09 1.55 -9.96
C ASP A 287 15.58 0.16 -9.49
N GLU A 288 15.85 0.00 -8.21
CA GLU A 288 16.42 -1.24 -7.65
C GLU A 288 15.38 -2.35 -7.39
N LEU A 289 14.08 -2.06 -7.53
CA LEU A 289 12.99 -2.99 -7.21
C LEU A 289 12.01 -3.23 -8.36
N VAL A 290 12.48 -3.18 -9.61
CA VAL A 290 11.65 -3.44 -10.80
C VAL A 290 11.56 -4.94 -11.06
N GLY A 291 10.37 -5.52 -10.95
CA GLY A 291 10.14 -6.95 -11.16
C GLY A 291 8.76 -7.30 -11.69
N ALA A 292 8.64 -8.44 -12.35
CA ALA A 292 7.37 -8.92 -12.86
C ALA A 292 6.38 -9.21 -11.72
N GLN A 293 5.09 -8.97 -11.96
CA GLN A 293 4.02 -9.20 -10.99
C GLN A 293 4.21 -8.40 -9.68
N THR A 294 4.78 -7.20 -9.77
CA THR A 294 4.91 -6.29 -8.63
C THR A 294 4.12 -5.00 -8.85
N VAL A 295 3.93 -4.26 -7.76
CA VAL A 295 3.39 -2.91 -7.77
C VAL A 295 4.40 -2.01 -7.04
N ASN A 296 4.49 -0.74 -7.41
CA ASN A 296 5.19 0.27 -6.63
C ASN A 296 4.27 1.47 -6.43
N THR A 297 4.01 1.86 -5.17
CA THR A 297 3.17 3.02 -4.85
C THR A 297 4.05 4.22 -4.55
N LEU A 298 3.89 5.29 -5.32
CA LEU A 298 4.78 6.44 -5.32
C LEU A 298 4.07 7.68 -4.76
N PRO A 299 4.67 8.41 -3.80
CA PRO A 299 4.15 9.73 -3.45
C PRO A 299 4.30 10.70 -4.63
N PRO A 300 3.55 11.81 -4.67
CA PRO A 300 3.54 12.73 -5.83
C PRO A 300 4.92 13.25 -6.24
N ALA A 301 5.82 13.48 -5.27
CA ALA A 301 7.18 13.93 -5.56
C ALA A 301 8.00 12.87 -6.33
N THR A 302 7.98 11.61 -5.87
CA THR A 302 8.68 10.49 -6.52
C THR A 302 8.05 10.14 -7.86
N TYR A 303 6.71 10.21 -7.98
CA TYR A 303 6.02 10.03 -9.26
C TYR A 303 6.44 11.07 -10.30
N ARG A 304 6.54 12.36 -9.92
CA ARG A 304 7.05 13.41 -10.81
C ARG A 304 8.52 13.19 -11.19
N ALA A 305 9.36 12.79 -10.25
CA ALA A 305 10.75 12.45 -10.53
C ALA A 305 10.85 11.27 -11.53
N LEU A 306 9.98 10.26 -11.38
CA LEU A 306 9.89 9.13 -12.32
C LEU A 306 9.53 9.60 -13.73
N LEU A 307 8.55 10.51 -13.87
CA LEU A 307 8.16 11.05 -15.18
C LEU A 307 9.26 11.88 -15.86
N GLN A 308 10.12 12.52 -15.06
CA GLN A 308 11.23 13.35 -15.53
C GLN A 308 12.51 12.55 -15.79
N ARG A 309 12.50 11.23 -15.57
CA ARG A 309 13.69 10.39 -15.79
C ARG A 309 14.13 10.43 -17.26
N GLY A 310 15.45 10.46 -17.48
CA GLY A 310 16.04 10.45 -18.82
C GLY A 310 16.33 9.07 -19.41
N GLN A 311 16.28 8.02 -18.59
CA GLN A 311 16.65 6.64 -18.98
C GLN A 311 15.44 5.72 -18.87
N ALA A 312 15.33 4.75 -19.77
CA ALA A 312 14.30 3.72 -19.67
C ALA A 312 14.52 2.85 -18.43
N PRO A 313 13.46 2.46 -17.71
CA PRO A 313 13.57 1.50 -16.61
C PRO A 313 14.04 0.13 -17.13
N VAL A 314 14.71 -0.63 -16.26
CA VAL A 314 15.14 -2.00 -16.54
C VAL A 314 14.71 -2.90 -15.39
N ALA A 315 14.49 -4.19 -15.67
CA ALA A 315 14.18 -5.15 -14.62
C ALA A 315 15.42 -5.40 -13.74
N THR A 316 15.26 -5.31 -12.43
CA THR A 316 16.33 -5.45 -11.43
C THR A 316 16.06 -6.58 -10.44
N LEU A 317 14.82 -7.03 -10.30
CA LEU A 317 14.43 -8.20 -9.52
C LEU A 317 14.48 -9.49 -10.38
N PRO A 318 14.87 -10.65 -9.80
CA PRO A 318 15.16 -10.88 -8.38
C PRO A 318 16.54 -10.38 -7.92
N GLY A 319 17.39 -9.91 -8.83
CA GLY A 319 18.75 -9.49 -8.52
C GLY A 319 19.64 -10.67 -8.12
N ASP A 320 20.70 -10.38 -7.36
CA ASP A 320 21.54 -11.40 -6.73
C ASP A 320 21.00 -11.74 -5.34
N VAL A 321 20.18 -12.80 -5.26
CA VAL A 321 19.48 -13.22 -4.04
C VAL A 321 20.46 -13.72 -2.97
N ASP A 322 21.60 -14.30 -3.36
CA ASP A 322 22.61 -14.79 -2.42
C ASP A 322 23.35 -13.61 -1.79
N ALA A 323 23.71 -12.59 -2.59
CA ALA A 323 24.27 -11.35 -2.07
C ALA A 323 23.27 -10.60 -1.16
N ALA A 324 21.98 -10.60 -1.50
CA ALA A 324 20.94 -10.02 -0.66
C ALA A 324 20.84 -10.74 0.70
N ARG A 325 20.90 -12.08 0.69
CA ARG A 325 20.91 -12.90 1.91
C ARG A 325 22.14 -12.62 2.76
N GLU A 326 23.31 -12.53 2.13
CA GLU A 326 24.56 -12.19 2.81
C GLU A 326 24.45 -10.80 3.46
N ALA A 327 24.05 -9.78 2.70
CA ALA A 327 23.90 -8.41 3.18
C ALA A 327 22.97 -8.32 4.41
N VAL A 328 21.82 -9.00 4.38
CA VAL A 328 20.90 -9.06 5.51
C VAL A 328 21.50 -9.82 6.70
N SER A 329 22.18 -10.94 6.47
CA SER A 329 22.78 -11.73 7.55
C SER A 329 23.91 -10.98 8.27
N ARG A 330 24.70 -10.19 7.54
CA ARG A 330 25.84 -9.45 8.05
C ARG A 330 25.47 -8.25 8.91
N LEU A 331 24.22 -7.76 8.84
CA LEU A 331 23.73 -6.72 9.75
C LEU A 331 23.96 -7.09 11.22
N ALA A 332 23.80 -8.38 11.57
CA ALA A 332 24.04 -8.86 12.92
C ALA A 332 25.51 -8.72 13.37
N GLU A 333 26.48 -8.84 12.45
CA GLU A 333 27.90 -8.62 12.74
C GLU A 333 28.19 -7.17 13.15
N PHE A 334 27.34 -6.23 12.72
CA PHE A 334 27.40 -4.81 13.05
C PHE A 334 26.42 -4.42 14.17
N GLY A 335 25.90 -5.41 14.91
CA GLY A 335 24.99 -5.22 16.03
C GLY A 335 23.57 -4.83 15.63
N ILE A 336 23.20 -4.94 14.36
CA ILE A 336 21.85 -4.64 13.86
C ILE A 336 21.04 -5.94 13.77
N ASP A 337 20.10 -6.09 14.69
CA ASP A 337 19.09 -7.15 14.67
C ASP A 337 17.92 -6.72 13.76
N LEU A 338 17.95 -7.16 12.50
CA LEU A 338 16.91 -6.81 11.53
C LEU A 338 15.50 -7.25 11.97
N PRO A 339 15.28 -8.48 12.49
CA PRO A 339 14.01 -8.85 13.12
C PRO A 339 13.50 -7.81 14.14
N ALA A 340 14.34 -7.41 15.11
CA ALA A 340 13.95 -6.42 16.11
C ALA A 340 13.67 -5.03 15.49
N VAL A 341 14.43 -4.63 14.46
CA VAL A 341 14.19 -3.41 13.68
C VAL A 341 12.81 -3.48 13.00
N THR A 342 12.48 -4.58 12.35
CA THR A 342 11.20 -4.74 11.65
C THR A 342 10.00 -4.83 12.58
N ASP A 343 10.14 -5.47 13.74
CA ASP A 343 9.10 -5.52 14.78
C ASP A 343 8.82 -4.12 15.35
N ARG A 344 9.89 -3.35 15.59
CA ARG A 344 9.76 -1.95 16.00
C ARG A 344 9.05 -1.12 14.92
N LEU A 345 9.41 -1.27 13.64
CA LEU A 345 8.77 -0.56 12.54
C LEU A 345 7.28 -0.89 12.39
N GLU A 346 6.88 -2.14 12.64
CA GLU A 346 5.47 -2.55 12.71
C GLU A 346 4.75 -1.80 13.83
N SER A 347 5.28 -1.85 15.06
CA SER A 347 4.69 -1.18 16.24
C SER A 347 4.63 0.34 16.09
N ASP A 348 5.76 0.98 15.73
CA ASP A 348 5.85 2.43 15.54
C ASP A 348 4.95 2.87 14.37
N GLY A 349 4.81 2.04 13.33
CA GLY A 349 3.94 2.29 12.20
C GLY A 349 2.45 2.28 12.55
N VAL A 350 2.00 1.31 13.35
CA VAL A 350 0.63 1.25 13.86
C VAL A 350 0.32 2.46 14.73
N ALA A 351 1.21 2.79 15.68
CA ALA A 351 1.05 3.93 16.57
C ALA A 351 0.97 5.25 15.78
N ALA A 352 1.88 5.48 14.83
CA ALA A 352 1.88 6.69 14.02
C ALA A 352 0.61 6.83 13.15
N PHE A 353 0.04 5.72 12.67
CA PHE A 353 -1.22 5.76 11.93
C PHE A 353 -2.42 6.05 12.85
N ALA A 354 -2.44 5.51 14.06
CA ALA A 354 -3.45 5.83 15.07
C ALA A 354 -3.39 7.30 15.48
N ASP A 355 -2.19 7.84 15.73
CA ASP A 355 -1.99 9.25 16.06
C ASP A 355 -2.45 10.17 14.92
N ALA A 356 -2.09 9.87 13.67
CA ALA A 356 -2.54 10.62 12.51
C ALA A 356 -4.07 10.57 12.35
N PHE A 357 -4.69 9.43 12.67
CA PHE A 357 -6.14 9.29 12.64
C PHE A 357 -6.82 10.11 13.74
N GLN A 358 -6.30 10.08 14.98
CA GLN A 358 -6.83 10.91 16.07
C GLN A 358 -6.69 12.40 15.79
N HIS A 359 -5.56 12.82 15.22
CA HIS A 359 -5.37 14.20 14.79
C HIS A 359 -6.42 14.62 13.75
N LEU A 360 -6.64 13.79 12.74
CA LEU A 360 -7.67 13.98 11.72
C LEU A 360 -9.08 14.10 12.33
N LEU A 361 -9.45 13.19 13.23
CA LEU A 361 -10.75 13.22 13.91
C LEU A 361 -10.91 14.50 14.76
N GLY A 362 -9.85 14.94 15.43
CA GLY A 362 -9.82 16.21 16.15
C GLY A 362 -10.01 17.42 15.24
N GLY A 363 -9.39 17.41 14.05
CA GLY A 363 -9.57 18.44 13.02
C GLY A 363 -11.02 18.53 12.53
N ILE A 364 -11.65 17.39 12.26
CA ILE A 364 -13.06 17.30 11.88
C ILE A 364 -13.96 17.79 13.02
N ALA A 365 -13.71 17.37 14.25
CA ALA A 365 -14.48 17.81 15.42
C ALA A 365 -14.42 19.34 15.59
N ALA A 366 -13.22 19.93 15.50
CA ALA A 366 -13.06 21.38 15.56
C ALA A 366 -13.76 22.11 14.41
N ARG A 367 -13.88 21.50 13.22
CA ARG A 367 -14.64 22.06 12.11
C ARG A 367 -16.15 21.97 12.35
N LEU A 368 -16.64 20.86 12.89
CA LEU A 368 -18.04 20.70 13.27
C LEU A 368 -18.47 21.71 14.33
N ASP A 369 -17.63 21.98 15.34
CA ASP A 369 -17.94 22.98 16.37
C ASP A 369 -18.09 24.39 15.78
N ARG A 370 -17.28 24.74 14.77
CA ARG A 370 -17.46 26.00 14.02
C ARG A 370 -18.77 26.01 13.23
N ILE A 371 -19.08 24.93 12.51
CA ILE A 371 -20.33 24.81 11.74
C ILE A 371 -21.55 24.94 12.66
N LYS A 372 -21.49 24.36 13.87
CA LYS A 372 -22.53 24.47 14.91
C LYS A 372 -22.69 25.88 15.44
N ALA A 373 -21.59 26.63 15.58
CA ALA A 373 -21.63 28.01 16.05
C ALA A 373 -22.22 28.98 15.00
N ASP A 374 -22.08 28.65 13.71
CA ASP A 374 -22.55 29.45 12.58
C ASP A 374 -23.99 29.10 12.13
N ALA A 375 -24.59 28.02 12.64
CA ALA A 375 -25.94 27.53 12.34
C ALA A 375 -26.98 28.03 13.35
#